data_AF-A0A3N5Z340-F1
#
_entry.id   AF-A0A3N5Z340-F1
#
_cell.length_a   1.000
_cell.length_b   1.000
_cell.length_c   1.000
_cell.angle_alpha   90.00
_cell.angle_beta   90.00
_cell.angle_gamma   90.00
#
_symmetry.space_group_name_H-M   'P 1'
#
loop_
_entity.id
_entity.type
_entity.pdbx_description
1 polymer ?
#
loop_
_entity_poly.entity_id
_entity_poly.type
_entity_poly.pdbx_seq_one_letter_code
_entity_poly.pdbx_strand_id
1 'polypeptide(L)'
;MKREFSISLKIWLSLSILVFGYMISMVLGFVLGQKMELRLNIASEHLFPATRQSQLALLAFKEQIKYYDDAVVLGEPSFIDSAEYKANNVRNALEIIIGLEGIPQDKKDELKKTLNRFNEFTASSLSVYAKLSSFLESSDAFEGYNTSERDLLLRGEAYKLAQDTKDLRIELTNWSNEFAELLKKELSDISLSTMRQRYLGLIVFAVVVVTALSLIAIIVKRSISRPLEKSFMLEKAVEQS
;
A
#
# COMPACT_ATOMS: atom_id res chain seq x y z
N MET A 1 -9.26 45.42 -45.76
CA MET A 1 -8.85 44.29 -46.63
C MET A 1 -9.17 42.98 -45.89
N LYS A 2 -10.38 42.43 -46.06
CA LYS A 2 -10.80 41.19 -45.39
C LYS A 2 -10.26 40.02 -46.21
N ARG A 3 -9.19 39.37 -45.73
CA ARG A 3 -8.66 38.15 -46.36
C ARG A 3 -9.72 37.07 -46.27
N GLU A 4 -10.35 36.76 -47.40
CA GLU A 4 -11.27 35.63 -47.50
C GLU A 4 -10.44 34.35 -47.44
N PHE A 5 -10.46 33.69 -46.28
CA PHE A 5 -9.85 32.37 -46.16
C PHE A 5 -10.54 31.38 -47.08
N SER A 6 -9.75 30.60 -47.83
CA SER A 6 -10.26 29.57 -48.73
C SER A 6 -11.09 28.54 -47.96
N ILE A 7 -12.09 27.96 -48.62
CA ILE A 7 -12.97 26.92 -48.05
C ILE A 7 -12.15 25.75 -47.48
N SER A 8 -11.03 25.40 -48.14
CA SER A 8 -10.10 24.37 -47.69
C SER A 8 -9.45 24.70 -46.34
N LEU A 9 -9.03 25.95 -46.10
CA LEU A 9 -8.44 26.34 -44.81
C LEU A 9 -9.45 26.24 -43.66
N LYS A 10 -10.73 26.48 -43.93
CA LYS A 10 -11.80 26.40 -42.92
C LYS A 10 -12.09 24.95 -42.51
N ILE A 11 -12.04 24.02 -43.46
CA ILE A 11 -12.13 22.57 -43.19
C ILE A 11 -10.93 22.11 -42.37
N TRP A 12 -9.72 22.52 -42.77
CA TRP A 12 -8.48 22.23 -42.02
C TRP A 12 -8.49 22.80 -40.61
N LEU A 13 -9.05 24.00 -40.41
CA LEU A 13 -9.20 24.60 -39.09
C LEU A 13 -10.13 23.78 -38.18
N SER A 14 -11.26 23.31 -38.71
CA SER A 14 -12.19 22.46 -37.95
C SER A 14 -11.58 21.11 -37.57
N LEU A 15 -10.80 20.50 -38.49
CA LEU A 15 -10.09 19.26 -38.23
C LEU A 15 -8.98 19.47 -37.17
N SER A 16 -8.24 20.57 -37.26
CA SER A 16 -7.19 20.91 -36.29
C SER A 16 -7.75 21.11 -34.88
N ILE A 17 -8.93 21.71 -34.74
CA ILE A 17 -9.58 21.90 -33.43
C ILE A 17 -9.96 20.54 -32.82
N LEU A 18 -10.48 19.61 -33.62
CA LEU A 18 -10.83 18.26 -33.16
C LEU A 18 -9.59 17.51 -32.67
N VAL A 19 -8.51 17.53 -33.47
CA VAL A 19 -7.23 16.89 -33.12
C VAL A 19 -6.64 17.49 -31.85
N PHE A 20 -6.71 18.82 -31.70
CA PHE A 20 -6.21 19.50 -30.51
C PHE A 20 -7.00 19.14 -29.24
N GLY A 21 -8.33 19.07 -29.32
CA GLY A 21 -9.18 18.62 -28.22
C GLY A 21 -8.87 17.19 -27.78
N TYR A 22 -8.69 16.29 -28.75
CA TYR A 22 -8.27 14.90 -28.49
C TYR A 22 -6.89 14.84 -27.81
N MET A 23 -5.92 15.62 -28.30
CA MET A 23 -4.58 15.67 -27.73
C MET A 23 -4.59 16.14 -26.26
N ILE A 24 -5.36 17.18 -25.92
CA ILE A 24 -5.53 17.62 -24.53
C ILE A 24 -6.11 16.48 -23.66
N SER A 25 -7.15 15.82 -24.15
CA SER A 25 -7.78 14.70 -23.43
C SER A 25 -6.78 13.56 -23.18
N MET A 26 -5.94 13.25 -24.17
CA MET A 26 -4.91 12.21 -24.05
C MET A 26 -3.82 12.59 -23.04
N VAL A 27 -3.31 13.83 -23.09
CA VAL A 27 -2.29 14.31 -22.15
C VAL A 27 -2.81 14.30 -20.71
N LEU A 28 -4.04 14.76 -20.48
CA LEU A 28 -4.66 14.70 -19.15
C LEU A 28 -4.81 13.25 -18.68
N GLY A 29 -5.29 12.35 -19.53
CA GLY A 29 -5.39 10.92 -19.19
C GLY A 29 -4.04 10.31 -18.83
N PHE A 30 -2.97 10.66 -19.55
CA PHE A 30 -1.62 10.17 -19.33
C PHE A 30 -1.03 10.63 -17.99
N VAL A 31 -1.16 11.91 -17.65
CA VAL A 31 -0.67 12.45 -16.37
C VAL A 31 -1.42 11.84 -15.17
N LEU A 32 -2.72 11.63 -15.31
CA LEU A 32 -3.54 10.95 -14.30
C LEU A 32 -3.13 9.47 -14.13
N GLY A 33 -2.82 8.80 -15.25
CA GLY A 33 -2.32 7.42 -15.27
C GLY A 33 -1.01 7.24 -14.52
N GLN A 34 -0.01 8.09 -14.78
CA GLN A 34 1.28 8.03 -14.10
C GLN A 34 1.17 8.14 -12.57
N LYS A 35 0.26 8.99 -12.07
CA LYS A 35 0.05 9.12 -10.61
C LYS A 35 -0.53 7.84 -10.01
N MET A 36 -1.43 7.15 -10.71
CA MET A 36 -1.96 5.87 -10.24
C MET A 36 -0.89 4.78 -10.28
N GLU A 37 -0.07 4.75 -11.32
CA GLU A 37 1.02 3.80 -11.46
C GLU A 37 2.03 3.93 -10.32
N LEU A 38 2.42 5.16 -9.97
CA LEU A 38 3.31 5.42 -8.83
C LEU A 38 2.71 4.92 -7.52
N ARG A 39 1.42 5.22 -7.26
CA ARG A 39 0.73 4.77 -6.04
C ARG A 39 0.59 3.25 -5.96
N LEU A 40 0.27 2.62 -7.10
CA LEU A 40 0.20 1.17 -7.19
C LEU A 40 1.58 0.54 -6.97
N ASN A 41 2.63 1.17 -7.47
CA ASN A 41 4.02 0.76 -7.24
C ASN A 41 4.36 0.83 -5.74
N ILE A 42 4.01 1.92 -5.03
CA ILE A 42 4.20 2.01 -3.58
C ILE A 42 3.45 0.89 -2.84
N ALA A 43 2.19 0.64 -3.21
CA ALA A 43 1.39 -0.43 -2.60
C ALA A 43 2.02 -1.81 -2.83
N SER A 44 2.53 -2.07 -4.04
CA SER A 44 3.10 -3.36 -4.47
C SER A 44 4.51 -3.61 -3.92
N GLU A 45 5.41 -2.64 -4.01
CA GLU A 45 6.84 -2.80 -3.68
C GLU A 45 7.16 -2.54 -2.21
N HIS A 46 6.26 -1.88 -1.48
CA HIS A 46 6.53 -1.50 -0.09
C HIS A 46 5.46 -1.97 0.88
N LEU A 47 4.20 -1.57 0.70
CA LEU A 47 3.16 -1.88 1.67
C LEU A 47 2.82 -3.37 1.70
N PHE A 48 2.68 -4.02 0.53
CA PHE A 48 2.37 -5.44 0.47
C PHE A 48 3.50 -6.32 1.07
N PRO A 49 4.78 -6.13 0.72
CA PRO A 49 5.89 -6.77 1.42
C PRO A 49 5.88 -6.50 2.92
N ALA A 50 5.65 -5.26 3.36
CA ALA A 50 5.61 -4.93 4.79
C ALA A 50 4.48 -5.66 5.53
N THR A 51 3.27 -5.71 4.96
CA THR A 51 2.15 -6.49 5.52
C THR A 51 2.50 -7.96 5.62
N ARG A 52 3.06 -8.54 4.55
CA ARG A 52 3.44 -9.96 4.54
C ARG A 52 4.51 -10.27 5.59
N GLN A 53 5.56 -9.47 5.65
CA GLN A 53 6.67 -9.69 6.57
C GLN A 53 6.25 -9.48 8.04
N SER A 54 5.40 -8.51 8.33
CA SER A 54 4.89 -8.31 9.70
C SER A 54 4.02 -9.49 10.17
N GLN A 55 3.20 -10.06 9.27
CA GLN A 55 2.46 -11.30 9.55
C GLN A 55 3.40 -12.50 9.76
N LEU A 56 4.45 -12.63 8.94
CA LEU A 56 5.46 -13.68 9.11
C LEU A 56 6.21 -13.53 10.44
N ALA A 57 6.58 -12.32 10.84
CA ALA A 57 7.19 -12.04 12.13
C ALA A 57 6.28 -12.45 13.30
N LEU A 58 4.99 -12.08 13.24
CA LEU A 58 4.02 -12.46 14.27
C LEU A 58 3.82 -13.99 14.35
N LEU A 59 3.73 -14.67 13.21
CA LEU A 59 3.56 -16.12 13.17
C LEU A 59 4.82 -16.82 13.72
N ALA A 60 6.00 -16.44 13.24
CA ALA A 60 7.26 -16.99 13.71
C ALA A 60 7.46 -16.77 15.21
N PHE A 61 7.06 -15.62 15.74
CA PHE A 61 7.09 -15.35 17.18
C PHE A 61 6.17 -16.30 17.96
N LYS A 62 4.94 -16.51 17.50
CA LYS A 62 4.03 -17.47 18.15
C LYS A 62 4.60 -18.89 18.15
N GLU A 63 5.23 -19.30 17.06
CA GLU A 63 5.88 -20.60 16.94
C GLU A 63 7.11 -20.71 17.85
N GLN A 64 7.93 -19.65 17.95
CA GLN A 64 9.05 -19.58 18.90
C GLN A 64 8.60 -19.82 20.34
N ILE A 65 7.56 -19.12 20.79
CA ILE A 65 7.02 -19.29 22.14
C ILE A 65 6.51 -20.71 22.35
N LYS A 66 5.79 -21.26 21.36
CA LYS A 66 5.31 -22.64 21.42
C LYS A 66 6.48 -23.63 21.60
N TYR A 67 7.56 -23.46 20.83
CA TYR A 67 8.72 -24.33 20.98
C TYR A 67 9.43 -24.20 22.33
N TYR A 68 9.49 -23.00 22.91
CA TYR A 68 9.99 -22.87 24.27
C TYR A 68 9.11 -23.56 25.31
N ASP A 69 7.78 -23.45 25.16
CA ASP A 69 6.83 -24.13 26.04
C ASP A 69 6.97 -25.66 25.90
N ASP A 70 7.07 -26.17 24.66
CA ASP A 70 7.29 -27.59 24.36
C ASP A 70 8.65 -28.07 24.94
N ALA A 71 9.71 -27.27 24.84
CA ALA A 71 11.02 -27.59 25.42
C ALA A 71 10.97 -27.72 26.96
N VAL A 72 10.19 -26.86 27.63
CA VAL A 72 10.04 -26.93 29.09
C VAL A 72 9.19 -28.13 29.53
N VAL A 73 8.13 -28.43 28.79
CA VAL A 73 7.21 -29.53 29.16
C VAL A 73 7.77 -30.89 28.81
N LEU A 74 8.44 -31.03 27.66
CA LEU A 74 8.92 -32.31 27.14
C LEU A 74 10.39 -32.57 27.45
N GLY A 75 11.15 -31.55 27.86
CA GLY A 75 12.58 -31.67 28.19
C GLY A 75 13.49 -31.95 26.98
N GLU A 76 12.97 -31.87 25.74
CA GLU A 76 13.75 -32.16 24.54
C GLU A 76 14.53 -30.92 24.06
N PRO A 77 15.87 -30.99 23.95
CA PRO A 77 16.69 -29.85 23.52
C PRO A 77 16.43 -29.41 22.07
N SER A 78 15.93 -30.30 21.21
CA SER A 78 15.62 -30.02 19.79
C SER A 78 14.59 -28.90 19.60
N PHE A 79 13.70 -28.71 20.59
CA PHE A 79 12.74 -27.61 20.59
C PHE A 79 13.41 -26.26 20.83
N ILE A 80 14.52 -26.21 21.56
CA ILE A 80 15.29 -24.98 21.77
C ILE A 80 15.90 -24.50 20.45
N ASP A 81 16.51 -25.41 19.68
CA ASP A 81 17.06 -25.10 18.34
C ASP A 81 15.95 -24.61 17.39
N SER A 82 14.77 -25.23 17.47
CA SER A 82 13.59 -24.83 16.69
C SER A 82 13.08 -23.44 17.08
N ALA A 83 13.09 -23.11 18.38
CA ALA A 83 12.74 -21.79 18.88
C ALA A 83 13.73 -20.72 18.39
N GLU A 84 15.04 -21.02 18.41
CA GLU A 84 16.07 -20.12 17.88
C GLU A 84 15.92 -19.89 16.38
N TYR A 85 15.65 -20.94 15.61
CA TYR A 85 15.36 -20.83 14.18
C TYR A 85 14.16 -19.90 13.92
N LYS A 86 13.09 -20.04 14.70
CA LYS A 86 11.94 -19.13 14.61
C LYS A 86 12.27 -17.71 15.05
N ALA A 87 13.11 -17.54 16.06
CA ALA A 87 13.58 -16.23 16.46
C ALA A 87 14.35 -15.51 15.33
N ASN A 88 15.20 -16.22 14.61
CA ASN A 88 15.90 -15.69 13.42
C ASN A 88 14.91 -15.24 12.34
N ASN A 89 13.83 -16.01 12.11
CA ASN A 89 12.79 -15.62 11.15
C ASN A 89 12.05 -14.33 11.56
N VAL A 90 11.80 -14.12 12.85
CA VAL A 90 11.24 -12.85 13.35
C VAL A 90 12.19 -11.70 13.03
N ARG A 91 13.49 -11.81 13.37
CA ARG A 91 14.48 -10.76 13.09
C ARG A 91 14.55 -10.43 11.61
N ASN A 92 14.73 -11.46 10.78
CA ASN A 92 14.85 -11.30 9.33
C ASN A 92 13.62 -10.60 8.75
N ALA A 93 12.42 -10.98 9.18
CA ALA A 93 11.19 -10.36 8.71
C ALA A 93 11.12 -8.87 9.10
N LEU A 94 11.46 -8.51 10.34
CA LEU A 94 11.48 -7.11 10.79
C LEU A 94 12.58 -6.29 10.08
N GLU A 95 13.76 -6.86 9.89
CA GLU A 95 14.88 -6.22 9.16
C GLU A 95 14.54 -5.94 7.71
N ILE A 96 13.86 -6.88 7.03
CA ILE A 96 13.36 -6.65 5.66
C ILE A 96 12.43 -5.44 5.64
N ILE A 97 11.48 -5.33 6.59
CA ILE A 97 10.57 -4.18 6.65
C ILE A 97 11.33 -2.87 6.85
N ILE A 98 12.32 -2.86 7.76
CA ILE A 98 13.16 -1.69 8.02
C ILE A 98 13.93 -1.26 6.75
N GLY A 99 14.32 -2.23 5.92
CA GLY A 99 15.01 -2.00 4.65
C GLY A 99 14.15 -1.45 3.51
N LEU A 100 12.81 -1.53 3.60
CA LEU A 100 11.93 -1.06 2.53
C LEU A 100 11.93 0.47 2.42
N GLU A 101 12.25 1.02 1.25
CA GLU A 101 12.36 2.47 1.03
C GLU A 101 11.03 3.21 1.25
N GLY A 102 9.90 2.62 0.88
CA GLY A 102 8.58 3.24 1.02
C GLY A 102 8.00 3.29 2.43
N ILE A 103 8.72 2.84 3.45
CA ILE A 103 8.28 2.92 4.84
C ILE A 103 8.80 4.22 5.48
N PRO A 104 7.93 5.04 6.10
CA PRO A 104 8.33 6.27 6.78
C PRO A 104 9.43 6.04 7.83
N GLN A 105 10.34 7.01 7.96
CA GLN A 105 11.52 6.87 8.83
C GLN A 105 11.15 6.73 10.32
N ASP A 106 10.12 7.44 10.77
CA ASP A 106 9.54 7.32 12.11
C ASP A 106 9.09 5.88 12.40
N LYS A 107 8.42 5.25 11.44
CA LYS A 107 7.98 3.85 11.54
C LYS A 107 9.15 2.88 11.56
N LYS A 108 10.20 3.14 10.77
CA LYS A 108 11.44 2.35 10.81
C LYS A 108 12.11 2.43 12.16
N ASP A 109 12.14 3.60 12.79
CA ASP A 109 12.78 3.78 14.09
C ASP A 109 11.97 3.14 15.23
N GLU A 110 10.64 3.16 15.15
CA GLU A 110 9.77 2.36 16.02
C GLU A 110 10.01 0.84 15.84
N LEU A 111 10.06 0.35 14.61
CA LEU A 111 10.36 -1.05 14.30
C LEU A 111 11.73 -1.50 14.83
N LYS A 112 12.76 -0.65 14.74
CA LYS A 112 14.09 -0.93 15.31
C LYS A 112 14.02 -1.09 16.83
N LYS A 113 13.19 -0.30 17.52
CA LYS A 113 12.97 -0.47 18.97
C LYS A 113 12.32 -1.82 19.27
N THR A 114 11.29 -2.20 18.50
CA THR A 114 10.66 -3.52 18.62
C THR A 114 11.68 -4.65 18.38
N LEU A 115 12.52 -4.53 17.34
CA LEU A 115 13.57 -5.50 17.02
C LEU A 115 14.60 -5.62 18.15
N ASN A 116 15.06 -4.50 18.71
CA ASN A 116 16.00 -4.51 19.83
C ASN A 116 15.39 -5.18 21.07
N ARG A 117 14.16 -4.82 21.42
CA ARG A 117 13.42 -5.45 22.53
C ARG A 117 13.22 -6.95 22.31
N PHE A 118 12.92 -7.35 21.07
CA PHE A 118 12.81 -8.76 20.69
C PHE A 118 14.14 -9.52 20.84
N ASN A 119 15.26 -8.90 20.49
CA ASN A 119 16.60 -9.49 20.65
C ASN A 119 16.96 -9.66 22.13
N GLU A 120 16.69 -8.65 22.96
CA GLU A 120 16.87 -8.72 24.42
C GLU A 120 15.99 -9.81 25.05
N PHE A 121 14.73 -9.90 24.61
CA PHE A 121 13.82 -10.96 25.00
C PHE A 121 14.40 -12.33 24.62
N THR A 122 14.77 -12.55 23.36
CA THR A 122 15.28 -13.86 22.91
C THR A 122 16.55 -14.27 23.67
N ALA A 123 17.47 -13.34 23.91
CA ALA A 123 18.71 -13.61 24.65
C ALA A 123 18.44 -14.00 26.11
N SER A 124 17.46 -13.36 26.77
CA SER A 124 17.11 -13.68 28.17
C SER A 124 16.24 -14.93 28.30
N SER A 125 15.33 -15.16 27.35
CA SER A 125 14.34 -16.25 27.34
C SER A 125 14.99 -17.63 27.45
N LEU A 126 16.03 -17.89 26.67
CA LEU A 126 16.73 -19.17 26.63
C LEU A 126 17.14 -19.63 28.03
N SER A 127 17.74 -18.73 28.80
CA SER A 127 18.25 -19.03 30.13
C SER A 127 17.13 -19.34 31.12
N VAL A 128 15.99 -18.64 31.03
CA VAL A 128 14.85 -18.81 31.94
C VAL A 128 14.11 -20.11 31.62
N TYR A 129 13.87 -20.39 30.34
CA TYR A 129 13.24 -21.65 29.91
C TYR A 129 14.10 -22.87 30.25
N ALA A 130 15.43 -22.80 30.09
CA ALA A 130 16.33 -23.87 30.51
C ALA A 130 16.27 -24.15 32.04
N LYS A 131 16.25 -23.09 32.86
CA LYS A 131 16.08 -23.23 34.32
C LYS A 131 14.71 -23.85 34.68
N LEU A 132 13.64 -23.44 34.01
CA LEU A 132 12.29 -23.96 34.24
C LEU A 132 12.18 -25.46 33.92
N SER A 133 12.78 -25.91 32.83
CA SER A 133 12.82 -27.35 32.48
C SER A 133 13.52 -28.16 33.57
N SER A 134 14.71 -27.73 34.02
CA SER A 134 15.44 -28.41 35.09
C SER A 134 14.70 -28.41 36.44
N PHE A 135 13.95 -27.35 36.72
CA PHE A 135 13.13 -27.23 37.93
C PHE A 135 12.01 -28.28 37.92
N LEU A 136 11.31 -28.44 36.80
CA LEU A 136 10.22 -29.41 36.67
C LEU A 136 10.72 -30.86 36.85
N GLU A 137 11.82 -31.23 36.21
CA GLU A 137 12.45 -32.56 36.38
C GLU A 137 12.81 -32.84 37.85
N SER A 138 13.28 -31.82 38.57
CA SER A 138 13.67 -31.95 39.99
C SER A 138 12.48 -31.93 40.97
N SER A 139 11.34 -31.38 40.56
CA SER A 139 10.17 -31.18 41.41
C SER A 139 9.34 -32.44 41.65
N ASP A 140 9.45 -33.45 40.77
CA ASP A 140 8.85 -34.77 40.98
C ASP A 140 9.54 -35.57 42.12
N ALA A 141 10.67 -35.08 42.66
CA ALA A 141 11.49 -35.78 43.65
C ALA A 141 11.37 -35.26 45.10
N PHE A 142 10.56 -34.24 45.42
CA PHE A 142 10.55 -33.68 46.79
C PHE A 142 9.18 -33.17 47.27
N GLU A 143 8.42 -34.04 47.95
CA GLU A 143 7.39 -33.63 48.91
C GLU A 143 8.07 -32.91 50.09
N GLY A 144 8.18 -31.58 50.04
CA GLY A 144 8.78 -30.83 51.13
C GLY A 144 8.52 -29.34 51.05
N TYR A 145 7.66 -28.85 51.94
CA TYR A 145 7.22 -27.47 52.16
C TYR A 145 8.36 -26.50 52.54
N ASN A 146 9.35 -26.29 51.68
CA ASN A 146 10.30 -25.18 51.82
C ASN A 146 10.47 -24.51 50.46
N THR A 147 9.61 -23.53 50.16
CA THR A 147 9.83 -22.61 49.04
C THR A 147 11.17 -21.93 49.25
N SER A 148 12.18 -22.39 48.54
CA SER A 148 13.52 -21.84 48.64
C SER A 148 13.55 -20.45 47.99
N GLU A 149 14.49 -19.59 48.39
CA GLU A 149 14.69 -18.27 47.77
C GLU A 149 14.88 -18.38 46.24
N ARG A 150 15.47 -19.49 45.76
CA ARG A 150 15.59 -19.80 44.33
C ARG A 150 14.24 -20.01 43.64
N ASP A 151 13.27 -20.63 44.30
CA ASP A 151 11.95 -20.89 43.71
C ASP A 151 11.17 -19.58 43.53
N LEU A 152 11.31 -18.66 44.51
CA LEU A 152 10.77 -17.31 44.43
C LEU A 152 11.39 -16.50 43.29
N LEU A 153 12.72 -16.56 43.12
CA LEU A 153 13.42 -15.89 42.02
C LEU A 153 13.01 -16.46 40.65
N LEU A 154 12.93 -17.77 40.50
CA LEU A 154 12.54 -18.42 39.24
C LEU A 154 11.10 -18.10 38.86
N ARG A 155 10.17 -18.05 39.83
CA ARG A 155 8.79 -17.59 39.61
C ARG A 155 8.73 -16.14 39.16
N GLY A 156 9.59 -15.28 39.71
CA GLY A 156 9.73 -13.89 39.28
C GLY A 156 10.23 -13.75 37.84
N GLU A 157 11.28 -14.51 37.48
CA GLU A 157 11.80 -14.57 36.10
C GLU A 157 10.74 -15.08 35.12
N ALA A 158 10.01 -16.15 35.47
CA ALA A 158 8.92 -16.70 34.66
C ALA A 158 7.75 -15.72 34.49
N TYR A 159 7.37 -14.99 35.55
CA TYR A 159 6.34 -13.95 35.46
C TYR A 159 6.75 -12.81 34.52
N LYS A 160 7.99 -12.32 34.66
CA LYS A 160 8.52 -11.29 33.76
C LYS A 160 8.55 -11.77 32.31
N LEU A 161 9.00 -13.01 32.08
CA LEU A 161 9.05 -13.62 30.75
C LEU A 161 7.66 -13.73 30.12
N ALA A 162 6.65 -14.13 30.89
CA ALA A 162 5.26 -14.18 30.43
C ALA A 162 4.72 -12.79 30.06
N GLN A 163 5.08 -11.76 30.83
CA GLN A 163 4.73 -10.38 30.54
C GLN A 163 5.41 -9.88 29.25
N ASP A 164 6.72 -10.07 29.11
CA ASP A 164 7.47 -9.70 27.91
C ASP A 164 6.93 -10.42 26.66
N THR A 165 6.58 -11.70 26.81
CA THR A 165 5.93 -12.49 25.75
C THR A 165 4.60 -11.88 25.33
N LYS A 166 3.75 -11.50 26.29
CA LYS A 166 2.45 -10.89 26.03
C LYS A 166 2.61 -9.53 25.33
N ASP A 167 3.51 -8.69 25.83
CA ASP A 167 3.73 -7.36 25.31
C ASP A 167 4.28 -7.40 23.88
N LEU A 168 5.30 -8.22 23.61
CA LEU A 168 5.84 -8.40 22.26
C LEU A 168 4.80 -8.98 21.30
N ARG A 169 3.94 -9.90 21.76
CA ARG A 169 2.83 -10.41 20.96
C ARG A 169 1.88 -9.30 20.55
N ILE A 170 1.52 -8.43 21.47
CA ILE A 170 0.65 -7.27 21.21
C ILE A 170 1.33 -6.33 20.22
N GLU A 171 2.61 -6.03 20.42
CA GLU A 171 3.39 -5.13 19.57
C GLU A 171 3.50 -5.65 18.13
N LEU A 172 3.86 -6.93 17.93
CA LEU A 172 3.91 -7.57 16.62
C LEU A 172 2.51 -7.67 15.97
N THR A 173 1.45 -7.87 16.76
CA THR A 173 0.08 -7.85 16.26
C THR A 173 -0.32 -6.45 15.79
N ASN A 174 0.05 -5.41 16.53
CA ASN A 174 -0.18 -4.03 16.14
C ASN A 174 0.53 -3.70 14.84
N TRP A 175 1.79 -4.10 14.66
CA TRP A 175 2.51 -3.94 13.40
C TRP A 175 1.81 -4.65 12.22
N SER A 176 1.42 -5.91 12.43
CA SER A 176 0.67 -6.67 11.41
C SER A 176 -0.63 -5.96 11.00
N ASN A 177 -1.37 -5.43 11.97
CA ASN A 177 -2.63 -4.73 11.70
C ASN A 177 -2.39 -3.36 11.05
N GLU A 178 -1.39 -2.61 11.51
CA GLU A 178 -1.07 -1.29 10.99
C GLU A 178 -0.66 -1.37 9.52
N PHE A 179 0.25 -2.28 9.15
CA PHE A 179 0.63 -2.44 7.75
C PHE A 179 -0.52 -2.95 6.88
N ALA A 180 -1.38 -3.83 7.41
CA ALA A 180 -2.57 -4.27 6.68
C ALA A 180 -3.56 -3.12 6.43
N GLU A 181 -3.79 -2.25 7.42
CA GLU A 181 -4.66 -1.09 7.27
C GLU A 181 -4.04 -0.02 6.36
N LEU A 182 -2.72 0.20 6.41
CA LEU A 182 -2.03 1.08 5.45
C LEU A 182 -2.19 0.59 4.01
N LEU A 183 -1.97 -0.71 3.76
CA LEU A 183 -2.16 -1.31 2.44
C LEU A 183 -3.63 -1.18 1.97
N LYS A 184 -4.58 -1.54 2.83
CA LYS A 184 -6.01 -1.47 2.54
C LYS A 184 -6.46 -0.05 2.23
N LYS A 185 -5.97 0.94 3.00
CA LYS A 185 -6.24 2.35 2.77
C LYS A 185 -5.68 2.80 1.42
N GLU A 186 -4.44 2.45 1.10
CA GLU A 186 -3.82 2.83 -0.17
C GLU A 186 -4.57 2.22 -1.38
N LEU A 187 -4.93 0.94 -1.31
CA LEU A 187 -5.72 0.27 -2.34
C LEU A 187 -7.14 0.86 -2.47
N SER A 188 -7.77 1.22 -1.36
CA SER A 188 -9.09 1.87 -1.35
C SER A 188 -9.02 3.26 -1.98
N ASP A 189 -8.01 4.05 -1.65
CA ASP A 189 -7.79 5.38 -2.23
C ASP A 189 -7.45 5.30 -3.73
N ILE A 190 -6.68 4.30 -4.16
CA ILE A 190 -6.45 4.02 -5.59
C ILE A 190 -7.78 3.69 -6.27
N SER A 191 -8.60 2.82 -5.70
CA SER A 191 -9.91 2.45 -6.25
C SER A 191 -10.86 3.65 -6.38
N LEU A 192 -11.02 4.44 -5.31
CA LEU A 192 -11.85 5.64 -5.31
C LEU A 192 -11.34 6.69 -6.30
N SER A 193 -10.02 6.89 -6.37
CA SER A 193 -9.42 7.82 -7.31
C SER A 193 -9.63 7.39 -8.76
N THR A 194 -9.53 6.10 -9.07
CA THR A 194 -9.77 5.53 -10.41
C THR A 194 -11.21 5.78 -10.86
N MET A 195 -12.19 5.56 -9.97
CA MET A 195 -13.60 5.82 -10.27
C MET A 195 -13.86 7.29 -10.58
N ARG A 196 -13.28 8.21 -9.79
CA ARG A 196 -13.40 9.66 -10.01
C ARG A 196 -12.73 10.10 -11.31
N GLN A 197 -11.55 9.56 -11.61
CA GLN A 197 -10.82 9.86 -12.84
C GLN A 197 -11.60 9.43 -14.09
N ARG A 198 -12.23 8.25 -14.07
CA ARG A 198 -13.06 7.79 -15.19
C ARG A 198 -14.24 8.73 -15.44
N TYR A 199 -14.89 9.22 -14.39
CA TYR A 199 -16.02 10.15 -14.53
C TYR A 199 -15.57 11.53 -15.01
N LEU A 200 -14.45 12.05 -14.49
CA LEU A 200 -13.85 13.31 -14.98
C LEU A 200 -13.44 13.19 -16.46
N GLY A 201 -12.86 12.07 -16.87
CA GLY A 201 -12.53 11.79 -18.27
C GLY A 201 -13.76 11.86 -19.17
N LEU A 202 -14.89 11.29 -18.75
CA LEU A 202 -16.16 11.38 -19.48
C LEU A 202 -16.69 12.82 -19.57
N ILE A 203 -16.62 13.59 -18.48
CA ILE A 203 -17.04 15.01 -18.48
C ILE A 203 -16.15 15.82 -19.43
N VAL A 204 -14.83 15.68 -19.34
CA VAL A 204 -13.88 16.38 -20.20
C VAL A 204 -14.13 16.01 -21.68
N PHE A 205 -14.33 14.72 -21.97
CA PHE A 205 -14.67 14.27 -23.31
C PHE A 205 -15.96 14.92 -23.83
N ALA A 206 -17.03 14.91 -23.03
CA ALA A 206 -18.30 15.54 -23.40
C ALA A 206 -18.15 17.04 -23.68
N VAL A 207 -17.41 17.78 -22.83
CA VAL A 207 -17.12 19.20 -23.02
C VAL A 207 -16.33 19.44 -24.32
N VAL A 208 -15.31 18.64 -24.59
CA VAL A 208 -14.51 18.73 -25.83
C VAL A 208 -15.38 18.46 -27.07
N VAL A 209 -16.24 17.44 -27.02
CA VAL A 209 -17.15 17.12 -28.14
C VAL A 209 -18.17 18.23 -28.37
N VAL A 210 -18.82 18.72 -27.33
CA VAL A 210 -19.83 19.79 -27.43
C VAL A 210 -19.21 21.09 -27.94
N THR A 211 -18.01 21.46 -27.46
CA THR A 211 -17.29 22.65 -27.93
C THR A 211 -16.85 22.51 -29.39
N ALA A 212 -16.32 21.34 -29.78
CA ALA A 212 -15.95 21.07 -31.17
C ALA A 212 -17.16 21.15 -32.11
N LEU A 213 -18.27 20.47 -31.78
CA LEU A 213 -19.51 20.51 -32.57
C LEU A 213 -20.09 21.92 -32.67
N SER A 214 -20.06 22.68 -31.58
CA SER A 214 -20.52 24.08 -31.57
C SER A 214 -19.68 24.96 -32.49
N LEU A 215 -18.35 24.83 -32.45
CA LEU A 215 -17.44 25.57 -33.32
C LEU A 215 -17.64 25.18 -34.79
N ILE A 216 -17.76 23.89 -35.09
CA ILE A 216 -18.06 23.39 -36.44
C ILE A 216 -19.38 23.99 -36.95
N ALA A 217 -20.45 23.93 -36.16
CA ALA A 217 -21.75 24.47 -36.54
C ALA A 217 -21.70 25.99 -36.81
N ILE A 218 -20.97 26.75 -35.98
CA ILE A 218 -20.77 28.20 -36.18
C ILE A 218 -20.01 28.48 -37.47
N ILE A 219 -18.94 27.73 -37.75
CA ILE A 219 -18.12 27.90 -38.96
C ILE A 219 -18.95 27.58 -40.21
N VAL A 220 -19.67 26.45 -40.23
CA VAL A 220 -20.51 26.05 -41.36
C VAL A 220 -21.61 27.08 -41.61
N LYS A 221 -22.40 27.44 -40.58
CA LYS A 221 -23.54 28.36 -40.72
C LYS A 221 -23.11 29.76 -41.13
N ARG A 222 -22.06 30.31 -40.48
CA ARG A 222 -21.65 31.70 -40.70
C ARG A 222 -20.79 31.87 -41.95
N SER A 223 -19.96 30.88 -42.27
CA SER A 223 -18.90 31.04 -43.28
C SER A 223 -19.10 30.24 -44.56
N ILE A 224 -19.98 29.24 -44.61
CA ILE A 224 -20.22 28.43 -45.82
C ILE A 224 -21.65 28.64 -46.32
N SER A 225 -22.65 28.35 -45.49
CA SER A 225 -24.06 28.40 -45.92
C SER A 225 -24.53 29.82 -46.24
N ARG A 226 -24.29 30.80 -45.35
CA ARG A 226 -24.74 32.20 -45.56
C ARG A 226 -24.14 32.86 -46.82
N PRO A 227 -22.85 32.71 -47.15
CA PRO A 227 -22.30 33.25 -48.40
C PRO A 227 -22.86 32.57 -49.64
N LEU A 228 -22.98 31.23 -49.63
CA LEU A 228 -23.50 30.46 -50.77
C LEU A 228 -24.96 30.82 -51.10
N GLU A 229 -25.78 30.98 -50.06
CA GLU A 229 -27.18 31.38 -50.18
C GLU A 229 -27.32 32.80 -50.76
N LYS A 230 -26.40 33.71 -50.42
CA LYS A 230 -26.35 35.06 -51.01
C LYS A 230 -25.93 35.05 -52.47
N SER A 231 -24.94 34.25 -52.86
CA SER A 231 -24.55 34.12 -54.26
C SER A 231 -25.66 33.51 -55.11
N PHE A 232 -26.35 32.49 -54.61
CA PHE A 232 -27.48 31.87 -55.31
C PHE A 232 -28.67 32.83 -55.46
N MET A 233 -28.96 33.64 -54.42
CA MET A 233 -30.00 34.67 -54.48
C MET A 233 -29.64 35.83 -55.42
N LEU A 234 -28.36 36.19 -55.53
CA LEU A 234 -27.87 37.20 -56.47
C LEU A 234 -27.97 36.71 -57.92
N GLU A 235 -27.57 35.47 -58.20
CA GLU A 235 -27.71 34.85 -59.52
C GLU A 235 -29.18 34.80 -59.96
N LYS A 236 -30.07 34.37 -59.06
CA LYS A 236 -31.51 34.34 -59.30
C LYS A 236 -32.14 35.72 -59.50
N ALA A 237 -31.60 36.76 -58.86
CA ALA A 237 -32.03 38.14 -59.03
C ALA A 237 -31.54 38.76 -60.34
N VAL A 238 -30.36 38.35 -60.82
CA VAL A 238 -29.81 38.76 -62.13
C VAL A 238 -30.53 38.05 -63.29
N GLU A 239 -30.95 36.80 -63.12
CA GLU A 239 -31.77 36.10 -64.13
C GLU A 239 -33.19 36.67 -64.28
N GLN A 240 -33.69 37.43 -63.29
CA GLN A 240 -35.03 38.00 -63.28
C GLN A 240 -35.08 39.50 -63.64
N SER A 241 -33.92 40.14 -63.89
CA SER A 241 -33.82 41.55 -64.33
C SER A 241 -33.45 41.65 -65.81
#